data_AF-A0A0K1ET42-F1
#
_entry.id   AF-A0A0K1ET42-F1
#
_cell.length_a   1.000
_cell.length_b   1.000
_cell.length_c   1.000
_cell.angle_alpha   90.00
_cell.angle_beta   90.00
_cell.angle_gamma   90.00
#
_symmetry.space_group_name_H-M   'P 1'
#
loop_
_entity.id
_entity.type
_entity.pdbx_description
1 polymer ?
#
loop_
_entity_poly.entity_id
_entity_poly.type
_entity_poly.pdbx_seq_one_letter_code
_entity_poly.pdbx_strand_id
1 'polypeptide(L)'
;MTTRSLVNGLCVVTVLAFGVGCGELSGSDNPKGGPDGASRNTGDDGAIEGVGGSDGTGGAGVGGFEPGSGGAGVGGSAGTGGGIVYPDTACGAFCAQAAALEVCPSESEACVDQCEASKLVAPWCGEMFDMHVQCSAQQAADGFTCPQGHPLPSTTVCADERAATVSCLFEGPAGGMPDLTADCQAQCDVTSTLPCASPTCLQDCIDSVAEVEACNGAQATIVHCFAQQPAESWACDEENQPAFLGQDCAFPVLLHGLCVEQNAPSPLR
;
A
#
# COMPACT_ATOMS: atom_id res chain seq x y z
N MET A 1 -7.55 -9.15 -34.57
CA MET A 1 -6.69 -8.27 -33.76
C MET A 1 -7.58 -7.15 -33.23
N THR A 2 -8.21 -7.40 -32.09
CA THR A 2 -9.28 -6.57 -31.52
C THR A 2 -8.67 -5.54 -30.58
N THR A 3 -8.84 -4.27 -30.91
CA THR A 3 -8.56 -3.09 -30.08
C THR A 3 -9.46 -3.10 -28.84
N ARG A 4 -9.05 -3.80 -27.78
CA ARG A 4 -9.62 -3.71 -26.42
C ARG A 4 -8.81 -2.81 -25.47
N SER A 5 -7.60 -2.40 -25.86
CA SER A 5 -6.76 -1.51 -25.05
C SER A 5 -7.13 -0.06 -25.29
N LEU A 6 -7.59 0.66 -24.25
CA LEU A 6 -7.21 2.05 -23.91
C LEU A 6 -8.24 2.76 -23.00
N VAL A 7 -9.48 2.28 -22.90
CA VAL A 7 -10.54 3.07 -22.21
C VAL A 7 -10.68 2.78 -20.71
N ASN A 8 -10.22 1.63 -20.20
CA ASN A 8 -10.45 1.23 -18.80
C ASN A 8 -9.24 1.40 -17.86
N GLY A 9 -8.13 1.97 -18.35
CA GLY A 9 -6.92 2.19 -17.55
C GLY A 9 -7.09 3.22 -16.43
N LEU A 10 -8.16 4.01 -16.40
CA LEU A 10 -8.34 5.12 -15.46
C LEU A 10 -8.76 4.64 -14.04
N CYS A 11 -9.58 3.59 -13.91
CA CYS A 11 -10.07 3.12 -12.61
C CYS A 11 -9.00 2.38 -11.80
N VAL A 12 -8.13 1.59 -12.45
CA VAL A 12 -7.04 0.85 -11.77
C VAL A 12 -5.96 1.80 -11.23
N VAL A 13 -5.81 3.00 -11.84
CA VAL A 13 -4.80 4.01 -11.47
C VAL A 13 -5.12 4.67 -10.15
N THR A 14 -6.39 4.94 -9.90
CA THR A 14 -6.84 5.46 -8.61
C THR A 14 -6.50 4.45 -7.53
N VAL A 15 -6.73 3.16 -7.77
CA VAL A 15 -6.54 2.11 -6.76
C VAL A 15 -5.05 1.95 -6.44
N LEU A 16 -4.17 1.87 -7.44
CA LEU A 16 -2.71 1.72 -7.23
C LEU A 16 -2.02 2.91 -6.55
N ALA A 17 -2.67 4.07 -6.56
CA ALA A 17 -2.17 5.30 -5.97
C ALA A 17 -2.44 5.43 -4.45
N PHE A 18 -3.33 4.60 -3.89
CA PHE A 18 -3.83 4.77 -2.52
C PHE A 18 -3.59 3.55 -1.64
N GLY A 19 -2.34 3.10 -1.57
CA GLY A 19 -1.87 2.38 -0.40
C GLY A 19 -2.08 3.28 0.83
N VAL A 20 -3.16 3.03 1.57
CA VAL A 20 -3.47 3.57 2.92
C VAL A 20 -3.86 5.06 2.95
N GLY A 21 -5.11 5.34 2.55
CA GLY A 21 -5.73 6.65 2.75
C GLY A 21 -7.18 6.68 2.30
N CYS A 22 -8.07 5.94 2.97
CA CYS A 22 -9.52 6.16 2.85
C CYS A 22 -9.89 7.50 3.51
N GLY A 23 -9.51 8.61 2.90
CA GLY A 23 -10.04 9.94 3.20
C GLY A 23 -11.45 10.05 2.63
N GLU A 24 -12.44 9.85 3.51
CA GLU A 24 -13.86 10.22 3.38
C GLU A 24 -14.48 10.15 1.96
N LEU A 25 -14.92 8.96 1.57
CA LEU A 25 -16.04 8.84 0.63
C LEU A 25 -17.35 9.26 1.33
N SER A 26 -17.49 10.55 1.61
CA SER A 26 -18.76 11.13 2.04
C SER A 26 -19.71 11.20 0.83
N GLY A 27 -20.53 10.16 0.70
CA GLY A 27 -21.53 10.02 -0.35
C GLY A 27 -22.71 9.17 0.10
N SER A 28 -23.49 9.71 1.04
CA SER A 28 -24.93 9.48 1.26
C SER A 28 -25.50 8.08 1.02
N ASP A 29 -25.75 7.35 2.12
CA ASP A 29 -27.06 6.74 2.41
C ASP A 29 -27.10 6.20 3.86
N ASN A 30 -27.72 6.98 4.76
CA ASN A 30 -28.12 6.51 6.09
C ASN A 30 -29.59 6.08 6.04
N PRO A 31 -29.95 4.82 6.39
CA PRO A 31 -31.33 4.49 6.68
C PRO A 31 -31.72 5.03 8.07
N LYS A 32 -32.93 5.58 8.13
CA LYS A 32 -33.57 6.29 9.24
C LYS A 32 -33.68 5.49 10.55
N GLY A 33 -33.56 6.21 11.66
CA GLY A 33 -34.16 5.96 12.98
C GLY A 33 -33.38 6.71 14.06
N GLY A 34 -33.83 7.83 14.64
CA GLY A 34 -34.97 8.02 15.55
C GLY A 34 -34.42 8.71 16.83
N PRO A 35 -35.17 9.61 17.51
CA PRO A 35 -34.59 10.62 18.41
C PRO A 35 -34.50 10.19 19.89
N ASP A 36 -33.77 11.00 20.66
CA ASP A 36 -33.66 11.09 22.13
C ASP A 36 -32.49 10.34 22.81
N GLY A 37 -31.57 11.13 23.39
CA GLY A 37 -30.52 10.65 24.29
C GLY A 37 -29.51 11.74 24.66
N ALA A 38 -29.84 12.54 25.67
CA ALA A 38 -29.04 13.66 26.13
C ALA A 38 -27.84 13.26 27.02
N SER A 39 -26.78 14.08 26.94
CA SER A 39 -25.90 14.54 28.04
C SER A 39 -24.79 13.59 28.56
N ARG A 40 -23.53 14.03 28.56
CA ARG A 40 -22.91 14.80 29.67
C ARG A 40 -21.41 15.07 29.45
N ASN A 41 -21.06 16.35 29.57
CA ASN A 41 -19.74 16.81 30.01
C ASN A 41 -19.65 16.73 31.53
N THR A 42 -18.54 16.24 32.06
CA THR A 42 -17.98 16.63 33.36
C THR A 42 -16.48 16.38 33.30
N GLY A 43 -15.70 17.43 33.54
CA GLY A 43 -14.25 17.40 33.59
C GLY A 43 -13.70 17.03 34.96
N ASP A 44 -12.36 16.90 34.92
CA ASP A 44 -11.32 17.07 35.94
C ASP A 44 -11.34 16.20 37.21
N ASP A 45 -10.23 15.48 37.42
CA ASP A 45 -9.19 15.83 38.42
C ASP A 45 -8.03 14.80 38.38
N GLY A 46 -6.79 15.25 38.13
CA GLY A 46 -5.61 14.38 38.26
C GLY A 46 -4.32 14.87 37.60
N ALA A 47 -3.81 16.01 38.06
CA ALA A 47 -2.58 16.68 37.65
C ALA A 47 -1.30 15.81 37.61
N ILE A 48 -0.40 16.08 36.64
CA ILE A 48 1.02 16.36 36.88
C ILE A 48 1.51 17.41 35.86
N GLU A 49 1.88 18.59 36.38
CA GLU A 49 2.68 19.64 35.71
C GLU A 49 4.14 19.18 35.55
N GLY A 50 4.83 19.58 34.47
CA GLY A 50 6.28 19.32 34.36
C GLY A 50 6.96 19.66 33.04
N VAL A 51 6.87 20.94 32.64
CA VAL A 51 7.87 21.78 31.95
C VAL A 51 9.21 21.14 31.49
N GLY A 52 9.59 21.42 30.24
CA GLY A 52 10.93 21.95 29.92
C GLY A 52 11.94 20.97 29.33
N GLY A 53 12.44 21.29 28.13
CA GLY A 53 13.54 20.57 27.48
C GLY A 53 14.91 20.83 28.10
N SER A 54 15.94 20.22 27.50
CA SER A 54 17.18 20.85 26.97
C SER A 54 18.26 19.79 26.76
N ASP A 55 19.13 20.10 25.81
CA ASP A 55 20.56 19.72 25.75
C ASP A 55 20.96 18.37 25.16
N GLY A 56 21.61 18.50 23.99
CA GLY A 56 22.48 17.49 23.43
C GLY A 56 23.69 17.24 24.32
N THR A 57 24.18 16.00 24.26
CA THR A 57 25.48 15.60 24.76
C THR A 57 26.22 14.89 23.64
N GLY A 58 27.36 15.46 23.25
CA GLY A 58 28.36 14.78 22.45
C GLY A 58 29.23 13.88 23.31
N GLY A 59 29.99 13.01 22.62
CA GLY A 59 31.06 12.17 23.17
C GLY A 59 30.65 10.70 23.25
N ALA A 60 31.50 9.72 22.94
CA ALA A 60 32.93 9.75 22.69
C ALA A 60 33.31 8.49 21.90
N GLY A 61 34.34 8.62 21.05
CA GLY A 61 35.01 7.48 20.45
C GLY A 61 35.80 6.67 21.48
N VAL A 62 35.93 5.38 21.20
CA VAL A 62 36.96 4.48 21.73
C VAL A 62 37.48 3.67 20.55
N GLY A 63 38.81 3.62 20.45
CA GLY A 63 39.53 3.30 19.22
C GLY A 63 39.74 1.81 18.96
N GLY A 64 40.09 1.53 17.71
CA GLY A 64 40.71 0.30 17.22
C GLY A 64 41.58 0.67 16.02
N PHE A 65 42.87 0.44 16.15
CA PHE A 65 43.97 0.91 15.28
C PHE A 65 43.96 0.30 13.87
N GLU A 66 44.08 1.13 12.83
CA GLU A 66 44.95 0.90 11.66
C GLU A 66 45.47 2.25 11.11
N PRO A 67 46.76 2.38 10.72
CA PRO A 67 47.34 3.64 10.25
C PRO A 67 47.22 3.78 8.72
N GLY A 68 46.46 4.78 8.25
CA GLY A 68 46.34 5.12 6.83
C GLY A 68 46.28 6.64 6.63
N SER A 69 47.35 7.17 6.06
CA SER A 69 47.63 8.55 5.63
C SER A 69 46.45 9.43 5.18
N GLY A 70 46.23 10.51 5.94
CA GLY A 70 46.29 11.91 5.46
C GLY A 70 45.30 12.37 4.38
N GLY A 71 44.26 13.08 4.80
CA GLY A 71 43.49 14.01 3.97
C GLY A 71 42.95 15.14 4.82
N ALA A 72 43.64 16.29 4.85
CA ALA A 72 43.13 17.52 5.42
C ALA A 72 42.05 18.09 4.50
N GLY A 73 40.88 18.42 5.03
CA GLY A 73 39.78 18.92 4.21
C GLY A 73 38.66 19.58 5.00
N VAL A 74 38.92 20.83 5.39
CA VAL A 74 37.97 21.97 5.46
C VAL A 74 36.64 21.79 6.18
N GLY A 75 36.47 22.56 7.26
CA GLY A 75 35.19 22.78 7.92
C GLY A 75 34.13 23.30 6.94
N GLY A 76 32.96 22.70 6.99
CA GLY A 76 31.74 23.15 6.35
C GLY A 76 30.72 23.53 7.41
N SER A 77 30.25 24.77 7.31
CA SER A 77 29.29 25.44 8.16
C SER A 77 28.08 24.57 8.52
N ALA A 78 27.61 24.68 9.77
CA ALA A 78 26.28 24.28 10.17
C ALA A 78 25.25 25.09 9.34
N GLY A 79 24.76 24.49 8.27
CA GLY A 79 23.64 24.98 7.50
C GLY A 79 22.34 24.59 8.19
N THR A 80 21.58 25.59 8.62
CA THR A 80 20.16 25.47 8.90
C THR A 80 19.43 25.07 7.61
N GLY A 81 19.23 23.77 7.44
CA GLY A 81 18.53 23.18 6.31
C GLY A 81 18.50 21.67 6.49
N GLY A 82 17.62 21.18 7.35
CA GLY A 82 17.35 19.75 7.48
C GLY A 82 16.66 19.26 6.21
N GLY A 83 17.46 18.96 5.18
CA GLY A 83 16.97 18.30 3.99
C GLY A 83 16.58 16.86 4.34
N ILE A 84 15.44 16.41 3.82
CA ILE A 84 14.98 15.03 4.00
C ILE A 84 15.98 14.10 3.29
N VAL A 85 16.47 13.09 4.01
CA VAL A 85 17.41 12.10 3.49
C VAL A 85 16.60 10.90 3.01
N TYR A 86 16.55 10.70 1.69
CA TYR A 86 15.87 9.55 1.09
C TYR A 86 16.74 8.29 1.16
N PRO A 87 16.15 7.10 1.37
CA PRO A 87 16.88 5.85 1.33
C PRO A 87 17.37 5.53 -0.09
N ASP A 88 18.42 4.72 -0.19
CA ASP A 88 18.94 4.22 -1.48
C ASP A 88 18.08 3.05 -1.99
N THR A 89 16.83 3.36 -2.35
CA THR A 89 15.85 2.43 -2.95
C THR A 89 15.17 3.07 -4.16
N ALA A 90 14.43 2.26 -4.96
CA ALA A 90 13.65 2.79 -6.08
C ALA A 90 12.64 3.85 -5.62
N CYS A 91 11.92 3.59 -4.52
CA CYS A 91 11.00 4.53 -3.90
C CYS A 91 11.70 5.79 -3.38
N GLY A 92 12.86 5.64 -2.74
CA GLY A 92 13.67 6.78 -2.31
C GLY A 92 14.09 7.67 -3.47
N ALA A 93 14.54 7.09 -4.60
CA ALA A 93 14.91 7.83 -5.80
C ALA A 93 13.71 8.57 -6.44
N PHE A 94 12.54 7.92 -6.50
CA PHE A 94 11.32 8.54 -6.99
C PHE A 94 10.88 9.73 -6.14
N CYS A 95 10.84 9.56 -4.81
CA CYS A 95 10.44 10.64 -3.90
C CYS A 95 11.46 11.79 -3.88
N ALA A 96 12.76 11.47 -3.97
CA ALA A 96 13.81 12.46 -4.13
C ALA A 96 13.63 13.29 -5.41
N GLN A 97 13.31 12.63 -6.53
CA GLN A 97 13.05 13.31 -7.80
C GLN A 97 11.81 14.21 -7.72
N ALA A 98 10.69 13.69 -7.20
CA ALA A 98 9.46 14.46 -7.07
C ALA A 98 9.68 15.72 -6.21
N ALA A 99 10.39 15.58 -5.08
CA ALA A 99 10.75 16.71 -4.23
C ALA A 99 11.70 17.71 -4.92
N ALA A 100 12.71 17.22 -5.65
CA ALA A 100 13.63 18.08 -6.40
C ALA A 100 12.95 18.89 -7.51
N LEU A 101 11.84 18.37 -8.05
CA LEU A 101 11.00 19.03 -9.04
C LEU A 101 9.89 19.91 -8.42
N GLU A 102 9.84 20.02 -7.09
CA GLU A 102 8.79 20.72 -6.34
C GLU A 102 7.37 20.21 -6.67
N VAL A 103 7.26 18.93 -7.03
CA VAL A 103 6.00 18.26 -7.35
C VAL A 103 5.31 17.87 -6.05
N CYS A 104 4.07 18.32 -5.87
CA CYS A 104 3.22 18.07 -4.69
C CYS A 104 3.97 18.38 -3.37
N PRO A 105 4.08 19.65 -2.97
CA PRO A 105 4.95 20.11 -1.86
C PRO A 105 4.59 19.63 -0.44
N SER A 106 3.88 18.52 -0.30
CA SER A 106 3.61 17.79 0.95
C SER A 106 4.72 16.76 1.26
N GLU A 107 4.81 16.40 2.54
CA GLU A 107 5.92 15.69 3.20
C GLU A 107 6.43 14.46 2.46
N SER A 108 7.75 14.41 2.27
CA SER A 108 8.38 13.41 1.41
C SER A 108 8.80 12.13 2.12
N GLU A 109 8.79 12.08 3.46
CA GLU A 109 8.90 10.83 4.22
C GLU A 109 7.67 9.94 3.96
N ALA A 110 6.47 10.53 3.98
CA ALA A 110 5.23 9.81 3.65
C ALA A 110 5.22 9.24 2.21
N CYS A 111 5.91 9.89 1.26
CA CYS A 111 6.05 9.38 -0.10
C CYS A 111 6.78 8.03 -0.13
N VAL A 112 7.89 7.90 0.61
CA VAL A 112 8.69 6.67 0.64
C VAL A 112 7.88 5.55 1.28
N ASP A 113 7.26 5.82 2.43
CA ASP A 113 6.48 4.83 3.17
C ASP A 113 5.30 4.30 2.33
N GLN A 114 4.57 5.18 1.64
CA GLN A 114 3.46 4.77 0.76
C GLN A 114 3.94 3.95 -0.45
N CYS A 115 5.07 4.34 -1.04
CA CYS A 115 5.65 3.63 -2.16
C CYS A 115 6.12 2.23 -1.75
N GLU A 116 6.80 2.09 -0.61
CA GLU A 116 7.25 0.78 -0.11
C GLU A 116 6.07 -0.06 0.39
N ALA A 117 5.05 0.55 1.02
CA ALA A 117 3.83 -0.15 1.42
C ALA A 117 3.10 -0.78 0.22
N SER A 118 3.10 -0.11 -0.94
CA SER A 118 2.50 -0.63 -2.16
C SER A 118 3.20 -1.91 -2.66
N LYS A 119 4.50 -2.07 -2.39
CA LYS A 119 5.25 -3.29 -2.73
C LYS A 119 4.89 -4.47 -1.83
N LEU A 120 4.48 -4.19 -0.59
CA LEU A 120 4.09 -5.23 0.37
C LEU A 120 2.75 -5.88 0.02
N VAL A 121 1.90 -5.21 -0.77
CA VAL A 121 0.61 -5.77 -1.18
C VAL A 121 0.78 -7.00 -2.08
N ALA A 122 1.77 -6.96 -2.98
CA ALA A 122 2.07 -8.05 -3.91
C ALA A 122 3.59 -8.23 -4.01
N PRO A 123 4.25 -8.87 -3.02
CA PRO A 123 5.70 -8.98 -2.98
C PRO A 123 6.29 -9.66 -4.23
N TRP A 124 5.53 -10.56 -4.84
CA TRP A 124 5.89 -11.26 -6.09
C TRP A 124 5.91 -10.34 -7.33
N CYS A 125 5.29 -9.16 -7.26
CA CYS A 125 5.33 -8.13 -8.32
C CYS A 125 6.40 -7.06 -8.07
N GLY A 126 7.24 -7.21 -7.04
CA GLY A 126 8.21 -6.20 -6.62
C GLY A 126 9.14 -5.72 -7.72
N GLU A 127 9.61 -6.62 -8.59
CA GLU A 127 10.49 -6.24 -9.72
C GLU A 127 9.78 -5.33 -10.73
N MET A 128 8.53 -5.63 -11.09
CA MET A 128 7.74 -4.81 -12.01
C MET A 128 7.46 -3.44 -11.42
N PHE A 129 7.13 -3.42 -10.11
CA PHE A 129 6.94 -2.18 -9.37
C PHE A 129 8.22 -1.33 -9.34
N ASP A 130 9.37 -1.94 -9.05
CA ASP A 130 10.67 -1.25 -9.03
C ASP A 130 11.01 -0.67 -10.42
N MET A 131 10.76 -1.40 -11.51
CA MET A 131 10.94 -0.88 -12.86
C MET A 131 10.03 0.33 -13.14
N HIS A 132 8.76 0.25 -12.75
CA HIS A 132 7.81 1.35 -12.91
C HIS A 132 8.23 2.60 -12.14
N VAL A 133 8.64 2.43 -10.88
CA VAL A 133 9.09 3.54 -10.01
C VAL A 133 10.41 4.12 -10.51
N GLN A 134 11.37 3.29 -10.95
CA GLN A 134 12.63 3.75 -11.52
C GLN A 134 12.43 4.56 -12.81
N CYS A 135 11.54 4.12 -13.71
CA CYS A 135 11.20 4.90 -14.89
C CYS A 135 10.54 6.23 -14.49
N SER A 136 9.67 6.21 -13.47
CA SER A 136 8.96 7.39 -12.98
C SER A 136 9.92 8.41 -12.35
N ALA A 137 10.98 7.95 -11.68
CA ALA A 137 12.04 8.78 -11.13
C ALA A 137 12.90 9.51 -12.18
N GLN A 138 12.75 9.19 -13.47
CA GLN A 138 13.44 9.87 -14.57
C GLN A 138 12.58 10.92 -15.27
N GLN A 139 11.32 11.08 -14.86
CA GLN A 139 10.38 11.98 -15.51
C GLN A 139 10.59 13.44 -15.08
N ALA A 140 10.16 14.36 -15.95
CA ALA A 140 10.05 15.79 -15.64
C ALA A 140 8.75 16.08 -14.87
N ALA A 141 8.61 17.30 -14.34
CA ALA A 141 7.50 17.67 -13.45
C ALA A 141 6.10 17.50 -14.08
N ASP A 142 5.98 17.69 -15.40
CA ASP A 142 4.73 17.46 -16.17
C ASP A 142 4.38 15.99 -16.32
N GLY A 143 5.32 15.09 -16.05
CA GLY A 143 5.13 13.65 -15.97
C GLY A 143 4.46 13.18 -14.68
N PHE A 144 4.20 14.07 -13.72
CA PHE A 144 3.57 13.73 -12.44
C PHE A 144 2.17 14.33 -12.30
N THR A 145 1.40 13.77 -11.39
CA THR A 145 0.11 14.26 -10.92
C THR A 145 0.10 14.30 -9.40
N CYS A 146 -0.73 15.16 -8.81
CA CYS A 146 -0.82 15.37 -7.37
C CYS A 146 -2.22 15.05 -6.82
N PRO A 147 -2.79 13.86 -7.03
CA PRO A 147 -4.04 13.54 -6.38
C PRO A 147 -3.82 13.52 -4.87
N GLN A 148 -4.65 14.26 -4.14
CA GLN A 148 -4.61 14.34 -2.67
C GLN A 148 -3.24 14.78 -2.09
N GLY A 149 -2.41 15.47 -2.87
CA GLY A 149 -1.12 15.97 -2.40
C GLY A 149 0.04 14.97 -2.47
N HIS A 150 -0.15 13.78 -3.05
CA HIS A 150 0.92 12.80 -3.20
C HIS A 150 1.44 12.76 -4.65
N PRO A 151 2.77 12.73 -4.86
CA PRO A 151 3.34 12.64 -6.20
C PRO A 151 3.09 11.26 -6.80
N LEU A 152 2.44 11.23 -7.96
CA LEU A 152 2.18 10.01 -8.71
C LEU A 152 2.54 10.20 -10.18
N PRO A 153 3.17 9.20 -10.84
CA PRO A 153 3.42 9.29 -12.26
C PRO A 153 2.11 9.41 -13.04
N SER A 154 2.08 10.27 -14.05
CA SER A 154 0.96 10.37 -14.97
C SER A 154 0.75 9.03 -15.69
N THR A 155 -0.47 8.75 -16.10
CA THR A 155 -0.80 7.46 -16.74
C THR A 155 -0.14 7.24 -18.11
N THR A 156 0.44 8.30 -18.68
CA THR A 156 1.08 8.31 -20.00
C THR A 156 2.60 8.12 -19.95
N VAL A 157 3.23 8.38 -18.80
CA VAL A 157 4.66 8.10 -18.62
C VAL A 157 4.85 6.65 -18.18
N CYS A 158 5.97 6.04 -18.60
CA CYS A 158 6.32 4.68 -18.19
C CYS A 158 5.19 3.66 -18.46
N ALA A 159 4.50 3.82 -19.59
CA ALA A 159 3.28 3.09 -19.90
C ALA A 159 3.52 1.58 -19.99
N ASP A 160 4.69 1.17 -20.49
CA ASP A 160 5.07 -0.24 -20.63
C ASP A 160 5.37 -0.86 -19.26
N GLU A 161 6.15 -0.20 -18.41
CA GLU A 161 6.44 -0.65 -17.05
C GLU A 161 5.16 -0.68 -16.21
N ARG A 162 4.31 0.35 -16.36
CA ARG A 162 3.00 0.39 -15.70
C ARG A 162 2.12 -0.77 -16.14
N ALA A 163 2.07 -1.07 -17.44
CA ALA A 163 1.30 -2.19 -17.97
C ALA A 163 1.81 -3.52 -17.41
N ALA A 164 3.13 -3.69 -17.27
CA ALA A 164 3.72 -4.88 -16.66
C ALA A 164 3.36 -5.01 -15.17
N THR A 165 3.39 -3.91 -14.40
CA THR A 165 2.95 -3.90 -13.00
C THR A 165 1.48 -4.26 -12.86
N VAL A 166 0.61 -3.66 -13.67
CA VAL A 166 -0.84 -3.96 -13.66
C VAL A 166 -1.10 -5.42 -14.06
N SER A 167 -0.42 -5.91 -15.10
CA SER A 167 -0.53 -7.31 -15.54
C SER A 167 -0.11 -8.26 -14.42
N CYS A 168 1.00 -7.99 -13.74
CA CYS A 168 1.43 -8.81 -12.60
C CYS A 168 0.42 -8.80 -11.45
N LEU A 169 -0.13 -7.63 -11.11
CA LEU A 169 -1.12 -7.50 -10.05
C LEU A 169 -2.44 -8.22 -10.37
N PHE A 170 -2.81 -8.32 -11.63
CA PHE A 170 -4.05 -8.96 -12.05
C PHE A 170 -3.84 -10.47 -12.24
N GLU A 171 -2.87 -10.85 -13.04
CA GLU A 171 -2.68 -12.22 -13.53
C GLU A 171 -1.64 -13.00 -12.71
N GLY A 172 -0.75 -12.29 -12.01
CA GLY A 172 0.43 -12.88 -11.38
C GLY A 172 1.69 -12.70 -12.23
N PRO A 173 2.86 -13.07 -11.69
CA PRO A 173 4.11 -12.97 -12.44
C PRO A 173 4.17 -14.06 -13.52
N ALA A 174 4.88 -13.80 -14.62
CA ALA A 174 4.96 -14.71 -15.77
C ALA A 174 5.51 -16.12 -15.44
N GLY A 175 6.22 -16.27 -14.30
CA GLY A 175 6.72 -17.55 -13.80
C GLY A 175 5.68 -18.40 -13.04
N GLY A 176 4.45 -17.90 -12.88
CA GLY A 176 3.42 -18.50 -12.04
C GLY A 176 3.39 -17.91 -10.64
N MET A 177 2.26 -18.07 -9.96
CA MET A 177 2.06 -17.54 -8.61
C MET A 177 2.99 -18.20 -7.59
N PRO A 178 3.42 -17.47 -6.55
CA PRO A 178 4.09 -18.07 -5.41
C PRO A 178 3.18 -19.08 -4.71
N ASP A 179 3.77 -20.00 -3.94
CA ASP A 179 3.01 -20.89 -3.06
C ASP A 179 2.42 -20.08 -1.88
N LEU A 180 1.09 -19.98 -1.85
CA LEU A 180 0.34 -19.25 -0.84
C LEU A 180 -0.17 -20.16 0.29
N THR A 181 0.32 -21.40 0.40
CA THR A 181 -0.12 -22.34 1.44
C THR A 181 0.03 -21.77 2.85
N ALA A 182 1.13 -21.06 3.12
CA ALA A 182 1.36 -20.43 4.43
C ALA A 182 0.38 -19.29 4.72
N ASP A 183 0.07 -18.46 3.73
CA ASP A 183 -0.88 -17.35 3.86
C ASP A 183 -2.30 -17.89 4.07
N CYS A 184 -2.71 -18.88 3.27
CA CYS A 184 -3.98 -19.59 3.46
C CYS A 184 -4.07 -20.23 4.85
N GLN A 185 -3.01 -20.89 5.32
CA GLN A 185 -2.99 -21.46 6.67
C GLN A 185 -3.15 -20.39 7.74
N ALA A 186 -2.43 -19.26 7.64
CA ALA A 186 -2.52 -18.17 8.59
C ALA A 186 -3.94 -17.57 8.66
N GLN A 187 -4.57 -17.31 7.50
CA GLN A 187 -5.95 -16.84 7.45
C GLN A 187 -6.92 -17.85 8.09
N CYS A 188 -6.74 -19.15 7.81
CA CYS A 188 -7.57 -20.21 8.38
C CYS A 188 -7.37 -20.37 9.89
N ASP A 189 -6.15 -20.23 10.39
CA ASP A 189 -5.86 -20.28 11.83
C ASP A 189 -6.57 -19.13 12.55
N VAL A 190 -6.53 -17.93 11.98
CA VAL A 190 -7.19 -16.74 12.52
C VAL A 190 -8.71 -16.93 12.56
N THR A 191 -9.29 -17.40 11.46
CA THR A 191 -10.74 -17.59 11.35
C THR A 191 -11.26 -18.85 12.06
N SER A 192 -10.40 -19.82 12.39
CA SER A 192 -10.78 -21.09 13.04
C SER A 192 -11.50 -20.93 14.40
N THR A 193 -11.33 -19.77 15.02
CA THR A 193 -11.98 -19.41 16.28
C THR A 193 -13.45 -19.04 16.11
N LEU A 194 -13.89 -18.75 14.88
CA LEU A 194 -15.26 -18.38 14.57
C LEU A 194 -16.16 -19.63 14.44
N PRO A 195 -17.42 -19.57 14.90
CA PRO A 195 -18.36 -20.68 14.78
C PRO A 195 -18.75 -21.01 13.33
N CYS A 196 -18.55 -20.07 12.40
CA CYS A 196 -18.78 -20.23 10.97
C CYS A 196 -17.55 -20.71 10.18
N ALA A 197 -16.42 -20.98 10.84
CA ALA A 197 -15.20 -21.39 10.15
C ALA A 197 -15.41 -22.69 9.36
N SER A 198 -15.00 -22.70 8.09
CA SER A 198 -15.05 -23.90 7.24
C SER A 198 -14.03 -24.93 7.74
N PRO A 199 -14.40 -26.22 7.90
CA PRO A 199 -13.44 -27.28 8.18
C PRO A 199 -12.49 -27.55 7.00
N THR A 200 -12.81 -27.06 5.81
CA THR A 200 -12.01 -27.16 4.59
C THR A 200 -11.32 -25.84 4.23
N CYS A 201 -11.29 -24.86 5.14
CA CYS A 201 -10.79 -23.50 4.89
C CYS A 201 -9.47 -23.46 4.11
N LEU A 202 -8.47 -24.26 4.50
CA LEU A 202 -7.17 -24.27 3.84
C LEU A 202 -7.28 -24.69 2.37
N GLN A 203 -8.03 -25.76 2.10
CA GLN A 203 -8.20 -26.27 0.75
C GLN A 203 -9.04 -25.31 -0.10
N ASP A 204 -10.13 -24.79 0.47
CA ASP A 204 -10.98 -23.80 -0.20
C ASP A 204 -10.18 -22.54 -0.59
N CYS A 205 -9.25 -22.09 0.27
CA CYS A 205 -8.35 -20.97 -0.01
C CYS A 205 -7.38 -21.29 -1.17
N ILE A 206 -6.71 -22.44 -1.12
CA ILE A 206 -5.77 -22.87 -2.16
C ILE A 206 -6.48 -23.02 -3.51
N ASP A 207 -7.67 -23.61 -3.51
CA ASP A 207 -8.46 -23.79 -4.73
C ASP A 207 -8.89 -22.43 -5.30
N SER A 208 -9.23 -21.45 -4.44
CA SER A 208 -9.62 -20.10 -4.88
C SER A 208 -8.53 -19.36 -5.66
N VAL A 209 -7.25 -19.60 -5.35
CA VAL A 209 -6.11 -19.00 -6.06
C VAL A 209 -5.63 -19.83 -7.24
N ALA A 210 -6.15 -21.05 -7.41
CA ALA A 210 -5.82 -21.95 -8.51
C ALA A 210 -6.81 -21.86 -9.68
N GLU A 211 -8.11 -21.63 -9.40
CA GLU A 211 -9.18 -21.71 -10.39
C GLU A 211 -9.29 -20.49 -11.34
N VAL A 212 -8.73 -19.34 -10.98
CA VAL A 212 -9.04 -18.05 -11.63
C VAL A 212 -7.86 -17.54 -12.48
N GLU A 213 -7.48 -18.28 -13.55
CA GLU A 213 -6.32 -17.93 -14.40
C GLU A 213 -6.27 -16.43 -14.78
N ALA A 214 -7.40 -15.84 -15.14
CA ALA A 214 -7.56 -14.38 -15.28
C ALA A 214 -8.06 -13.82 -13.94
N CYS A 215 -7.16 -13.30 -13.11
CA CYS A 215 -7.34 -12.67 -11.77
C CYS A 215 -6.62 -13.34 -10.59
N ASN A 216 -5.84 -14.41 -10.82
CA ASN A 216 -5.06 -15.08 -9.78
C ASN A 216 -4.13 -14.13 -9.00
N GLY A 217 -3.47 -13.19 -9.66
CA GLY A 217 -2.65 -12.18 -9.00
C GLY A 217 -3.46 -11.34 -8.02
N ALA A 218 -4.65 -10.90 -8.44
CA ALA A 218 -5.50 -10.06 -7.61
C ALA A 218 -6.09 -10.86 -6.43
N GLN A 219 -6.55 -12.08 -6.67
CA GLN A 219 -7.04 -12.97 -5.61
C GLN A 219 -5.95 -13.28 -4.59
N ALA A 220 -4.70 -13.49 -5.03
CA ALA A 220 -3.59 -13.70 -4.13
C ALA A 220 -3.27 -12.49 -3.25
N THR A 221 -3.43 -11.25 -3.75
CA THR A 221 -3.25 -10.07 -2.88
C THR A 221 -4.29 -10.03 -1.77
N ILE A 222 -5.51 -10.54 -2.01
CA ILE A 222 -6.53 -10.69 -0.96
C ILE A 222 -6.07 -11.71 0.08
N VAL A 223 -5.69 -12.91 -0.36
CA VAL A 223 -5.22 -13.98 0.55
C VAL A 223 -4.02 -13.52 1.37
N HIS A 224 -3.03 -12.90 0.73
CA HIS A 224 -1.85 -12.38 1.38
C HIS A 224 -2.19 -11.29 2.41
N CYS A 225 -3.13 -10.38 2.08
CA CYS A 225 -3.56 -9.34 3.01
C CYS A 225 -4.32 -9.94 4.20
N PHE A 226 -5.27 -10.84 3.94
CA PHE A 226 -6.08 -11.51 4.97
C PHE A 226 -5.25 -12.36 5.93
N ALA A 227 -4.19 -13.00 5.45
CA ALA A 227 -3.23 -13.73 6.28
C ALA A 227 -2.53 -12.85 7.33
N GLN A 228 -2.46 -11.54 7.10
CA GLN A 228 -1.84 -10.58 8.01
C GLN A 228 -2.82 -9.92 8.98
N GLN A 229 -4.12 -10.18 8.82
CA GLN A 229 -5.15 -9.55 9.63
C GLN A 229 -5.32 -10.26 10.97
N PRO A 230 -5.51 -9.50 12.07
CA PRO A 230 -5.72 -10.10 13.38
C PRO A 230 -7.14 -10.67 13.51
N ALA A 231 -7.37 -11.55 14.49
CA ALA A 231 -8.64 -12.27 14.65
C ALA A 231 -9.84 -11.36 14.93
N GLU A 232 -9.63 -10.25 15.63
CA GLU A 232 -10.65 -9.23 15.89
C GLU A 232 -11.20 -8.56 14.64
N SER A 233 -10.50 -8.66 13.50
CA SER A 233 -10.96 -8.12 12.22
C SER A 233 -11.93 -9.05 11.48
N TRP A 234 -12.32 -10.17 12.08
CA TRP A 234 -13.18 -11.17 11.46
C TRP A 234 -14.45 -11.43 12.26
N ALA A 235 -15.55 -11.69 11.57
CA ALA A 235 -16.79 -12.16 12.16
C ALA A 235 -17.54 -13.10 11.21
N CYS A 236 -18.58 -13.75 11.72
CA CYS A 236 -19.54 -14.46 10.87
C CYS A 236 -20.53 -13.47 10.26
N ASP A 237 -20.70 -13.52 8.95
CA ASP A 237 -21.70 -12.72 8.24
C ASP A 237 -23.11 -13.32 8.31
N GLU A 238 -24.06 -12.70 7.59
CA GLU A 238 -25.46 -13.14 7.53
C GLU A 238 -25.64 -14.51 6.87
N GLU A 239 -24.68 -14.93 6.04
CA GLU A 239 -24.65 -16.24 5.37
C GLU A 239 -23.91 -17.31 6.19
N ASN A 240 -23.50 -16.96 7.42
CA ASN A 240 -22.70 -17.79 8.31
C ASN A 240 -21.37 -18.21 7.68
N GLN A 241 -20.69 -17.25 7.06
CA GLN A 241 -19.32 -17.38 6.54
C GLN A 241 -18.38 -16.39 7.25
N PRO A 242 -17.08 -16.70 7.36
CA PRO A 242 -16.09 -15.74 7.84
C PRO A 242 -16.00 -14.55 6.89
N ALA A 243 -16.29 -13.35 7.39
CA ALA A 243 -16.15 -12.09 6.68
C ALA A 243 -15.16 -11.17 7.40
N PHE A 244 -14.32 -10.50 6.62
CA PHE A 244 -13.42 -9.47 7.09
C PHE A 244 -14.18 -8.15 7.30
N LEU A 245 -14.00 -7.53 8.47
CA LEU A 245 -14.69 -6.29 8.87
C LEU A 245 -13.82 -5.04 8.71
N GLY A 246 -12.50 -5.20 8.56
CA GLY A 246 -11.55 -4.10 8.46
C GLY A 246 -11.56 -3.42 7.08
N GLN A 247 -10.79 -2.34 6.96
CA GLN A 247 -10.56 -1.63 5.68
C GLN A 247 -9.13 -1.81 5.17
N ASP A 248 -8.25 -2.46 5.93
CA ASP A 248 -6.83 -2.60 5.58
C ASP A 248 -6.62 -3.41 4.29
N CYS A 249 -7.55 -4.33 3.99
CA CYS A 249 -7.58 -5.11 2.75
C CYS A 249 -8.56 -4.58 1.68
N ALA A 250 -9.00 -3.32 1.78
CA ALA A 250 -9.91 -2.73 0.78
C ALA A 250 -9.28 -2.66 -0.62
N PHE A 251 -7.98 -2.33 -0.71
CA PHE A 251 -7.28 -2.26 -1.99
C PHE A 251 -7.23 -3.63 -2.71
N PRO A 252 -6.77 -4.73 -2.09
CA PRO A 252 -6.80 -6.06 -2.70
C PRO A 252 -8.20 -6.49 -3.15
N VAL A 253 -9.22 -6.24 -2.32
CA VAL A 253 -10.62 -6.56 -2.65
C VAL A 253 -11.09 -5.79 -3.88
N LEU A 254 -10.80 -4.49 -3.95
CA LEU A 254 -11.14 -3.65 -5.09
C LEU A 254 -10.36 -4.05 -6.36
N LEU A 255 -9.08 -4.40 -6.22
CA LEU A 255 -8.24 -4.89 -7.31
C LEU A 255 -8.84 -6.14 -7.95
N HIS A 256 -9.24 -7.11 -7.12
CA HIS A 256 -9.89 -8.32 -7.58
C HIS A 256 -11.25 -8.03 -8.24
N GLY A 257 -12.08 -7.18 -7.62
CA GLY A 257 -13.37 -6.76 -8.20
C GLY A 257 -13.21 -6.14 -9.58
N LEU A 258 -12.26 -5.20 -9.75
CA LEU A 258 -11.93 -4.60 -11.04
C LEU A 258 -11.44 -5.63 -12.06
N CYS A 259 -10.65 -6.60 -11.62
CA CYS A 259 -10.16 -7.65 -12.51
C CYS A 259 -11.32 -8.55 -12.99
N VAL A 260 -12.21 -8.97 -12.08
CA VAL A 260 -13.39 -9.79 -12.42
C VAL A 260 -14.32 -9.03 -13.35
N GLU A 261 -14.61 -7.76 -13.08
CA GLU A 261 -15.45 -6.93 -13.95
C GLU A 261 -14.87 -6.77 -15.37
N GLN A 262 -13.55 -6.63 -15.50
CA GLN A 262 -12.89 -6.51 -16.79
C GLN A 262 -12.90 -7.80 -17.60
N ASN A 263 -12.88 -8.94 -16.91
CA ASN A 263 -12.89 -10.27 -17.52
C ASN A 263 -14.29 -10.86 -17.64
N ALA A 264 -15.32 -10.20 -17.10
CA ALA A 264 -16.69 -10.65 -17.22
C ALA A 264 -17.09 -10.76 -18.71
N PRO A 265 -17.70 -11.88 -19.14
CA PRO A 265 -18.18 -12.02 -20.51
C PRO A 265 -19.17 -10.89 -20.79
N SER A 266 -18.88 -10.09 -21.83
CA SER A 266 -19.73 -8.95 -22.19
C SER A 266 -21.17 -9.44 -22.34
N PRO A 267 -22.17 -8.83 -21.66
CA PRO A 267 -23.56 -9.21 -21.85
C PRO A 267 -23.87 -8.98 -23.34
N LEU A 268 -24.21 -10.07 -24.03
CA LEU A 268 -24.46 -10.11 -25.46
C LEU A 268 -25.27 -8.89 -25.91
N ARG A 269 -24.67 -8.04 -26.76
CA ARG A 269 -25.35 -6.97 -27.48
C ARG A 269 -25.94 -7.51 -28.77
#